data_AF-A0A482UNZ5-F1
#
_entry.id   AF-A0A482UNZ5-F1
#
_cell.length_a   1.000
_cell.length_b   1.000
_cell.length_c   1.000
_cell.angle_alpha   90.00
_cell.angle_beta   90.00
_cell.angle_gamma   90.00
#
_symmetry.space_group_name_H-M   'P 1'
#
loop_
_entity.id
_entity.type
_entity.pdbx_description
1 polymer ?
#
loop_
_entity_poly.entity_id
_entity_poly.type
_entity_poly.pdbx_seq_one_letter_code
_entity_poly.pdbx_strand_id
1 'polypeptide(L)'
;MMIVQLIVVSILSLIMALLLEVKALYHVRHVFTVLPWILFVAIAEGLGFTLMALGQTYSPPTHAALILSLEGVFASIFSYMVLGETLTPYELTGCMLMLVATYIAKMGCCG
;
A
#
# COMPACT_ATOMS: atom_id res chain seq x y z
N MET A 1 -8.84 4.82 -14.12
CA MET A 1 -9.35 5.01 -12.74
C MET A 1 -8.21 5.28 -11.74
N MET A 2 -7.07 4.60 -11.84
CA MET A 2 -5.91 4.76 -10.94
C MET A 2 -5.35 6.21 -10.85
N ILE A 3 -5.20 6.91 -11.98
CA ILE A 3 -4.71 8.32 -11.99
C ILE A 3 -5.65 9.23 -11.21
N VAL A 4 -6.97 9.07 -11.37
CA VAL A 4 -7.97 9.85 -10.65
C VAL A 4 -7.90 9.55 -9.15
N GLN A 5 -7.75 8.29 -8.77
CA GLN A 5 -7.65 7.87 -7.38
C GLN A 5 -6.38 8.42 -6.70
N LEU A 6 -5.23 8.36 -7.39
CA LEU A 6 -3.96 8.95 -6.92
C LEU A 6 -4.06 10.47 -6.76
N ILE A 7 -4.66 11.17 -7.72
CA ILE A 7 -4.87 12.62 -7.64
C ILE A 7 -5.78 12.97 -6.45
N VAL A 8 -6.92 12.27 -6.33
CA VAL A 8 -7.89 12.51 -5.26
C VAL A 8 -7.27 12.24 -3.89
N VAL A 9 -6.56 11.12 -3.71
CA VAL A 9 -5.93 10.79 -2.43
C VAL A 9 -4.80 11.77 -2.10
N SER A 10 -4.02 12.20 -3.10
CA SER A 10 -2.94 13.18 -2.90
C SER A 10 -3.50 14.54 -2.46
N ILE A 11 -4.55 15.03 -3.10
CA ILE A 11 -5.20 16.30 -2.74
C ILE A 11 -5.82 16.21 -1.35
N LEU A 12 -6.56 15.14 -1.06
CA LEU A 12 -7.24 14.98 0.21
C LEU A 12 -6.25 14.80 1.37
N SER A 13 -5.18 14.03 1.16
CA SER A 13 -4.10 13.87 2.13
C SER A 13 -3.36 15.18 2.38
N LEU A 14 -3.13 15.99 1.34
CA LEU A 14 -2.48 17.30 1.49
C LEU A 14 -3.36 18.27 2.31
N ILE A 15 -4.66 18.28 2.07
CA ILE A 15 -5.62 19.08 2.85
C ILE A 15 -5.62 18.63 4.32
N MET A 16 -5.69 17.33 4.58
CA MET A 16 -5.67 16.78 5.94
C MET A 16 -4.35 17.09 6.66
N ALA A 17 -3.22 16.98 5.97
CA ALA A 17 -1.92 17.34 6.52
C ALA A 17 -1.88 18.83 6.91
N LEU A 18 -2.43 19.73 6.08
CA LEU A 18 -2.46 21.17 6.37
C LEU A 18 -3.38 21.51 7.57
N LEU A 19 -4.48 20.77 7.74
CA LEU A 19 -5.45 21.00 8.82
C LEU A 19 -5.02 20.41 10.17
N LEU A 20 -4.38 19.23 10.17
CA LEU A 20 -4.01 18.51 11.40
C LEU A 20 -2.59 18.82 11.87
N GLU A 21 -1.67 19.13 10.97
CA GLU A 21 -0.28 19.42 11.30
C GLU A 21 -0.01 20.93 11.32
N VAL A 22 -0.23 21.58 12.48
CA VAL A 22 0.21 22.96 12.77
C VAL A 22 1.75 23.09 12.66
N LYS A 23 2.46 21.97 12.55
CA LYS A 23 3.92 21.81 12.60
C LYS A 23 4.64 21.85 11.25
N ALA A 24 3.89 21.80 10.15
CA ALA A 24 4.43 21.63 8.78
C ALA A 24 5.37 22.77 8.32
N LEU A 25 5.15 24.01 8.76
CA LEU A 25 5.85 25.17 8.20
C LEU A 25 7.29 25.35 8.68
N TYR A 26 7.67 24.78 9.82
CA TYR A 26 9.01 24.98 10.40
C TYR A 26 9.94 23.78 10.23
N HIS A 27 9.45 22.68 9.66
CA HIS A 27 10.25 21.52 9.25
C HIS A 27 10.64 21.53 7.76
N VAL A 28 10.33 22.60 7.00
CA VAL A 28 10.67 22.72 5.57
C VAL A 28 12.17 22.55 5.28
N ARG A 29 13.03 22.81 6.26
CA ARG A 29 14.49 22.60 6.13
C ARG A 29 14.89 21.12 6.18
N HIS A 30 14.12 20.27 6.85
CA HIS A 30 14.31 18.82 6.89
C HIS A 30 13.75 18.11 5.65
N VAL A 31 12.83 18.75 4.90
CA VAL A 31 12.27 18.20 3.66
C VAL A 31 13.38 17.85 2.66
N PHE A 32 14.40 18.71 2.52
CA PHE A 32 15.52 18.44 1.61
C PHE A 32 16.35 17.22 2.02
N THR A 33 16.41 16.89 3.31
CA THR A 33 17.12 15.70 3.81
C THR A 33 16.33 14.41 3.56
N VAL A 34 15.00 14.46 3.64
CA VAL A 34 14.12 13.29 3.42
C VAL A 34 13.66 13.14 1.97
N LEU A 35 13.86 14.18 1.14
CA LEU A 35 13.54 14.19 -0.29
C LEU A 35 13.99 12.93 -1.05
N PRO A 36 15.23 12.41 -0.89
CA PRO A 36 15.63 11.20 -1.61
C PRO A 36 14.81 9.97 -1.21
N TRP A 37 14.38 9.87 0.05
CA TRP A 37 13.53 8.77 0.50
C TRP A 37 12.12 8.88 -0.07
N ILE A 38 11.55 10.09 -0.08
CA ILE A 38 10.23 10.35 -0.68
C ILE A 38 10.25 10.02 -2.18
N LEU A 39 11.29 10.44 -2.89
CA LEU A 39 11.45 10.12 -4.32
C LEU A 39 11.62 8.62 -4.55
N PHE A 40 12.38 7.93 -3.69
CA PHE A 40 12.53 6.48 -3.77
C PHE A 40 11.18 5.77 -3.63
N VAL A 41 10.40 6.11 -2.61
CA VAL A 41 9.06 5.54 -2.39
C VAL A 41 8.12 5.86 -3.56
N ALA A 42 8.10 7.12 -4.04
CA ALA A 42 7.23 7.52 -5.14
C ALA A 42 7.54 6.76 -6.45
N ILE A 43 8.83 6.56 -6.75
CA ILE A 43 9.25 5.79 -7.93
C ILE A 43 8.89 4.31 -7.75
N ALA A 44 9.19 3.73 -6.58
CA ALA A 44 8.91 2.32 -6.31
C ALA A 44 7.40 2.01 -6.38
N GLU A 45 6.58 2.84 -5.77
CA GLU A 45 5.12 2.70 -5.76
C GLU A 45 4.53 2.91 -7.17
N GLY A 46 5.00 3.94 -7.89
CA GLY A 46 4.57 4.19 -9.28
C GLY A 46 4.91 3.03 -10.22
N LEU A 47 6.10 2.42 -10.05
CA LEU A 47 6.50 1.24 -10.80
C LEU A 47 5.63 0.02 -10.43
N GLY A 48 5.38 -0.18 -9.13
CA GLY A 48 4.53 -1.24 -8.61
C GLY A 48 3.11 -1.18 -9.16
N PHE A 49 2.47 -0.01 -9.12
CA PHE A 49 1.13 0.18 -9.67
C PHE A 49 1.07 -0.01 -11.19
N THR A 50 2.11 0.39 -11.91
CA THR A 50 2.18 0.18 -13.36
C THR A 50 2.28 -1.31 -13.69
N LEU A 51 3.15 -2.05 -12.98
CA LEU A 51 3.28 -3.49 -13.13
C LEU A 51 2.00 -4.23 -12.72
N MET A 52 1.35 -3.81 -11.64
CA MET A 52 0.05 -4.35 -11.22
C MET A 52 -1.00 -4.10 -12.30
N ALA A 53 -1.18 -2.88 -12.79
CA ALA A 53 -2.13 -2.58 -13.85
C ALA A 53 -1.89 -3.41 -15.12
N LEU A 54 -0.62 -3.62 -15.48
CA LEU A 54 -0.24 -4.47 -16.60
C LEU A 54 -0.60 -5.94 -16.33
N GLY A 55 -0.22 -6.49 -15.17
CA GLY A 55 -0.49 -7.87 -14.80
C GLY A 55 -1.99 -8.21 -14.67
N GLN A 56 -2.79 -7.26 -14.17
CA GLN A 56 -4.25 -7.41 -14.06
C GLN A 56 -4.92 -7.49 -15.44
N THR A 57 -4.31 -6.90 -16.47
CA THR A 57 -4.85 -6.94 -17.85
C THR A 57 -4.74 -8.34 -18.47
N TYR A 58 -3.78 -9.16 -18.02
CA TYR A 58 -3.55 -10.52 -18.54
C TYR A 58 -4.08 -11.63 -17.62
N SER A 59 -4.60 -11.30 -16.43
CA SER A 59 -5.02 -12.29 -15.42
C SER A 59 -6.53 -12.25 -15.18
N PRO A 60 -7.18 -13.40 -14.87
CA PRO A 60 -8.59 -13.39 -14.50
C PRO A 60 -8.81 -12.50 -13.28
N PRO A 61 -9.88 -11.68 -13.25
CA PRO A 61 -10.11 -10.68 -12.20
C PRO A 61 -10.11 -11.28 -10.79
N THR A 62 -10.52 -12.54 -10.63
CA THR A 62 -10.49 -13.26 -9.34
C THR A 62 -9.07 -13.48 -8.81
N HIS A 63 -8.13 -13.89 -9.66
CA HIS A 63 -6.73 -14.09 -9.26
C HIS A 63 -6.04 -12.76 -8.99
N ALA A 64 -6.41 -11.77 -9.79
CA ALA A 64 -5.84 -10.45 -9.77
C ALA A 64 -6.22 -9.68 -8.48
N ALA A 65 -7.49 -9.75 -8.06
CA ALA A 65 -7.97 -9.21 -6.78
C ALA A 65 -7.37 -9.92 -5.55
N LEU A 66 -7.11 -11.23 -5.68
CA LEU A 66 -6.46 -12.02 -4.63
C LEU A 66 -5.04 -11.52 -4.33
N ILE A 67 -4.24 -11.29 -5.38
CA ILE A 67 -2.87 -10.78 -5.26
C ILE A 67 -2.88 -9.38 -4.64
N LEU A 68 -3.79 -8.50 -5.08
CA LEU A 68 -3.94 -7.14 -4.54
C LEU A 68 -4.31 -7.14 -3.05
N SER A 69 -5.13 -8.09 -2.61
CA SER A 69 -5.48 -8.25 -1.19
C SER A 69 -4.29 -8.76 -0.36
N LEU A 70 -3.39 -9.55 -0.95
CA LEU A 70 -2.22 -10.10 -0.26
C LEU A 70 -1.02 -9.15 -0.24
N GLU A 71 -1.02 -8.08 -1.04
CA GLU A 71 0.08 -7.10 -1.12
C GLU A 71 0.40 -6.49 0.26
N GLY A 72 -0.62 -6.08 1.03
CA GLY A 72 -0.43 -5.61 2.41
C GLY A 72 0.11 -6.66 3.39
N VAL A 73 -0.20 -7.95 3.19
CA VAL A 73 0.35 -9.06 3.99
C VAL A 73 1.84 -9.24 3.70
N PHE A 74 2.23 -9.20 2.42
CA PHE A 74 3.65 -9.24 2.07
C PHE A 74 4.37 -7.98 2.54
N ALA A 75 3.79 -6.80 2.37
CA ALA A 75 4.37 -5.54 2.82
C ALA A 75 4.66 -5.53 4.32
N SER A 76 3.73 -6.03 5.15
CA SER A 76 3.94 -6.12 6.60
C SER A 76 5.00 -7.16 6.99
N ILE A 77 5.06 -8.32 6.34
CA ILE A 77 6.12 -9.32 6.55
C ILE A 77 7.49 -8.76 6.15
N PHE A 78 7.59 -8.10 5.00
CA PHE A 78 8.83 -7.47 4.56
C PHE A 78 9.22 -6.29 5.44
N SER A 79 8.27 -5.51 5.96
CA SER A 79 8.55 -4.45 6.94
C SER A 79 9.15 -5.04 8.22
N TYR A 80 8.56 -6.11 8.76
CA TYR A 80 9.13 -6.82 9.91
C TYR A 80 10.56 -7.31 9.64
N MET A 81 10.80 -7.91 8.47
CA MET A 81 12.10 -8.53 8.16
C MET A 81 13.19 -7.53 7.80
N VAL A 82 12.86 -6.45 7.06
CA VAL A 82 13.83 -5.46 6.55
C VAL A 82 14.01 -4.31 7.53
N LEU A 83 12.92 -3.83 8.15
CA LEU A 83 12.94 -2.70 9.06
C LEU A 83 13.10 -3.13 10.53
N GLY A 84 12.83 -4.41 10.83
CA GLY A 84 12.92 -4.95 12.19
C GLY A 84 11.77 -4.53 13.11
N GLU A 85 10.71 -3.92 12.57
CA GLU A 85 9.53 -3.51 13.34
C GLU A 85 8.77 -4.73 13.84
N THR A 86 8.49 -4.80 15.15
CA THR A 86 7.73 -5.92 15.71
C THR A 86 6.26 -5.82 15.34
N LEU A 87 5.76 -6.84 14.64
CA LEU A 87 4.34 -6.99 14.34
C LEU A 87 3.55 -7.09 15.64
N THR A 88 2.61 -6.16 15.83
CA THR A 88 1.65 -6.26 16.95
C THR A 88 0.73 -7.46 16.75
N PRO A 89 0.17 -8.02 17.84
CA PRO A 89 -0.79 -9.12 17.75
C PRO A 89 -1.99 -8.78 16.86
N TYR A 90 -2.37 -7.50 16.77
CA TYR A 90 -3.44 -7.03 15.87
C TYR A 90 -3.08 -7.19 14.39
N GLU A 91 -1.86 -6.82 13.98
CA GLU A 91 -1.39 -6.98 12.60
C GLU A 91 -1.31 -8.46 12.20
N LEU A 92 -0.88 -9.32 13.14
CA LEU A 92 -0.87 -10.77 12.94
C LEU A 92 -2.28 -11.32 12.73
N THR A 93 -3.26 -10.86 13.53
CA THR A 93 -4.67 -11.27 13.33
C THR A 93 -5.23 -10.79 12.00
N GLY A 94 -4.87 -9.57 11.55
CA GLY A 94 -5.26 -9.05 10.24
C GLY A 94 -4.68 -9.87 9.09
N CYS A 95 -3.39 -10.23 9.17
CA CYS A 95 -2.76 -11.10 8.18
C CYS A 95 -3.44 -12.47 8.09
N MET A 96 -3.73 -13.10 9.25
CA MET A 96 -4.44 -14.37 9.29
C MET A 96 -5.84 -14.28 8.69
N LEU A 97 -6.57 -13.20 8.97
CA LEU A 97 -7.91 -12.96 8.43
C LEU A 97 -7.88 -12.84 6.89
N MET A 98 -6.92 -12.07 6.35
CA MET A 98 -6.72 -11.92 4.91
C MET A 98 -6.40 -13.25 4.22
N LEU A 99 -5.55 -14.07 4.83
CA LEU A 99 -5.23 -15.41 4.32
C LEU A 99 -6.44 -16.35 4.32
N VAL A 100 -7.24 -16.34 5.39
CA VAL A 100 -8.46 -17.15 5.49
C VAL A 100 -9.51 -16.70 4.46
N ALA A 101 -9.74 -15.39 4.33
CA ALA A 101 -10.67 -14.83 3.35
C ALA A 101 -10.28 -15.22 1.92
N THR A 102 -8.98 -15.12 1.60
CA THR A 102 -8.37 -15.54 0.33
C THR A 102 -8.62 -17.02 0.04
N TYR A 103 -8.43 -17.89 1.04
CA TYR A 103 -8.66 -19.33 0.92
C TYR A 103 -10.15 -19.64 0.64
N ILE A 104 -11.06 -19.00 1.36
CA ILE A 104 -12.51 -19.16 1.17
C ILE A 104 -12.94 -18.65 -0.22
N ALA A 105 -12.47 -17.48 -0.64
CA ALA A 105 -12.79 -16.91 -1.95
C ALA A 105 -12.36 -17.83 -3.10
N LYS A 106 -11.22 -18.52 -2.94
CA LYS A 106 -10.76 -19.52 -3.90
C LYS A 106 -11.68 -20.74 -3.99
N MET A 107 -12.27 -21.19 -2.88
CA MET A 107 -13.21 -22.31 -2.87
C MET A 107 -14.56 -21.94 -3.51
N GLY A 108 -15.07 -20.73 -3.26
CA GLY A 108 -16.37 -20.28 -3.80
C GLY A 108 -16.42 -20.07 -5.31
N CYS A 109 -15.28 -19.84 -5.97
CA CYS A 109 -15.20 -19.70 -7.43
C CYS A 109 -15.02 -21.03 -8.20
N CYS A 110 -14.88 -22.17 -7.51
CA CYS A 110 -14.74 -23.49 -8.13
C CYS A 110 -15.98 -24.36 -7.86
N GLY A 111 -17.17 -23.78 -8.05
CA GLY A 111 -18.48 -24.42 -7.96
C GLY A 111 -19.38 -23.97 -9.10
#